data_AF-X5Q1I9-F1
#
_entry.id   AF-X5Q1I9-F1
#
_cell.length_a   1.000
_cell.length_b   1.000
_cell.length_c   1.000
_cell.angle_alpha   90.00
_cell.angle_beta   90.00
_cell.angle_gamma   90.00
#
_symmetry.space_group_name_H-M   'P 1'
#
loop_
_entity.id
_entity.type
_entity.pdbx_description
1 polymer ?
#
loop_
_entity_poly.entity_id
_entity_poly.type
_entity_poly.pdbx_seq_one_letter_code
_entity_poly.pdbx_strand_id
1 'polypeptide(L)'
;MVAGVPMTTRFALCPIGCALAMAVATPAFADAECLANGKSFQIGRVACLTLAGQSYLARCEMVLNNTSWTKQRDGCPENTLAPHLQGTPISTPAPSGMPAEPTDN
;
A
#
# COMPACT_ATOMS: atom_id res chain seq x y z
N MET A 1 36.66 -11.78 80.50
CA MET A 1 35.39 -12.31 79.97
C MET A 1 34.93 -11.39 78.85
N VAL A 2 35.12 -11.76 77.59
CA VAL A 2 34.48 -11.09 76.45
C VAL A 2 33.69 -12.17 75.73
N ALA A 3 32.38 -12.18 75.97
CA ALA A 3 31.44 -13.03 75.27
C ALA A 3 31.22 -12.44 73.87
N GLY A 4 31.50 -13.24 72.83
CA GLY A 4 31.20 -12.87 71.45
C GLY A 4 29.68 -12.75 71.27
N VAL A 5 29.23 -11.61 70.76
CA VAL A 5 27.84 -11.38 70.38
C VAL A 5 27.58 -12.16 69.09
N PRO A 6 26.62 -13.10 69.04
CA PRO A 6 26.30 -13.81 67.82
C PRO A 6 25.49 -12.90 66.86
N MET A 7 26.04 -12.78 65.66
CA MET A 7 25.46 -12.16 64.47
C MET A 7 24.05 -12.70 64.18
N THR A 8 23.01 -12.05 64.70
CA THR A 8 21.61 -12.35 64.32
C THR A 8 21.16 -11.31 63.32
N THR A 9 21.64 -11.45 62.09
CA THR A 9 21.10 -10.72 60.93
C THR A 9 19.69 -11.21 60.72
N ARG A 10 18.70 -10.41 61.13
CA ARG A 10 17.29 -10.67 60.81
C ARG A 10 17.12 -10.47 59.30
N PHE A 11 17.28 -11.55 58.53
CA PHE A 11 16.92 -11.58 57.12
C PHE A 11 15.41 -11.39 57.03
N ALA A 12 14.99 -10.15 56.80
CA ALA A 12 13.63 -9.83 56.40
C ALA A 12 13.40 -10.41 55.00
N LEU A 13 12.99 -11.67 54.94
CA LEU A 13 12.50 -12.31 53.73
C LEU A 13 11.13 -11.71 53.42
N CYS A 14 11.13 -10.65 52.61
CA CYS A 14 9.92 -10.12 51.99
C CYS A 14 9.51 -11.11 50.88
N PRO A 15 8.39 -11.86 51.01
CA PRO A 15 7.96 -12.76 49.96
C PRO A 15 7.18 -11.94 48.93
N ILE A 16 7.84 -10.99 48.28
CA ILE A 16 7.28 -10.39 47.06
C ILE A 16 7.57 -11.40 45.97
N GLY A 17 6.70 -12.41 45.90
CA GLY A 17 6.72 -13.40 44.83
C GLY A 17 6.61 -12.67 43.50
N CYS A 18 7.72 -12.63 42.76
CA CYS A 18 7.77 -12.13 41.40
C CYS A 18 6.89 -13.02 40.52
N ALA A 19 5.63 -12.63 40.33
CA ALA A 19 4.78 -13.20 39.28
C ALA A 19 5.31 -12.72 37.92
N LEU A 20 6.23 -13.48 37.34
CA LEU A 20 6.67 -13.30 35.96
C LEU A 20 5.55 -13.80 35.04
N ALA A 21 4.70 -12.87 34.59
CA ALA A 21 3.76 -13.16 33.51
C ALA A 21 4.54 -13.48 32.25
N MET A 22 4.50 -14.74 31.80
CA MET A 22 5.06 -15.14 30.51
C MET A 22 4.19 -14.55 29.40
N ALA A 23 4.64 -13.44 28.81
CA ALA A 23 4.04 -12.91 27.59
C ALA A 23 4.38 -13.88 26.44
N VAL A 24 3.39 -14.61 25.96
CA VAL A 24 3.51 -15.37 24.71
C VAL A 24 3.48 -14.38 23.54
N ALA A 25 4.61 -14.22 22.85
CA ALA A 25 4.65 -13.45 21.62
C ALA A 25 3.94 -14.25 20.53
N THR A 26 2.71 -13.84 20.18
CA THR A 26 2.07 -14.34 18.97
C THR A 26 2.73 -13.68 17.76
N PRO A 27 3.09 -14.45 16.71
CA PRO A 27 3.57 -13.84 15.48
C PRO A 27 2.46 -12.94 14.94
N ALA A 28 2.76 -11.65 14.82
CA ALA A 28 1.90 -10.73 14.08
C ALA A 28 2.03 -11.08 12.60
N PHE A 29 1.08 -11.85 12.09
CA PHE A 29 0.93 -12.07 10.65
C PHE A 29 0.43 -10.75 10.04
N ALA A 30 1.37 -9.87 9.69
CA ALA A 30 1.07 -8.84 8.72
C ALA A 30 0.71 -9.55 7.40
N ASP A 31 -0.37 -9.10 6.76
CA ASP A 31 -0.73 -9.61 5.45
C ASP A 31 0.45 -9.35 4.50
N ALA A 32 0.88 -10.39 3.77
CA ALA A 32 2.10 -10.34 2.99
C ALA A 32 1.86 -9.51 1.72
N GLU A 33 2.10 -8.20 1.83
CA GLU A 33 1.85 -7.24 0.77
C GLU A 33 3.14 -6.57 0.27
N CYS A 34 3.14 -6.17 -1.00
CA CYS A 34 4.14 -5.27 -1.56
C CYS A 34 3.63 -3.82 -1.51
N LEU A 35 4.54 -2.88 -1.26
CA LEU A 35 4.22 -1.45 -1.27
C LEU A 35 4.70 -0.79 -2.57
N ALA A 36 3.83 -0.03 -3.21
CA ALA A 36 4.19 0.82 -4.35
C ALA A 36 3.33 2.09 -4.38
N ASN A 37 3.96 3.24 -4.63
CA ASN A 37 3.27 4.54 -4.74
C ASN A 37 2.33 4.85 -3.55
N GLY A 38 2.71 4.44 -2.33
CA GLY A 38 1.91 4.63 -1.12
C GLY A 38 0.69 3.71 -0.98
N LYS A 39 0.60 2.64 -1.78
CA LYS A 39 -0.48 1.64 -1.74
C LYS A 39 0.09 0.24 -1.45
N SER A 40 -0.70 -0.61 -0.79
CA SER A 40 -0.41 -2.03 -0.63
C SER A 40 -0.99 -2.85 -1.77
N PHE A 41 -0.26 -3.90 -2.15
CA PHE A 41 -0.61 -4.83 -3.22
C PHE A 41 -0.38 -6.24 -2.75
N GLN A 42 -1.41 -7.07 -2.90
CA GLN A 42 -1.34 -8.50 -2.61
C GLN A 42 -0.33 -9.22 -3.50
N ILE A 43 0.19 -10.36 -3.02
CA ILE A 43 1.01 -11.25 -3.84
C ILE A 43 0.26 -11.65 -5.12
N GLY A 44 0.98 -11.67 -6.24
CA GLY A 44 0.47 -11.94 -7.58
C GLY A 44 -0.08 -10.71 -8.30
N ARG A 45 -0.31 -9.58 -7.60
CA ARG A 45 -0.81 -8.36 -8.25
C ARG A 45 0.30 -7.67 -9.05
N VAL A 46 -0.11 -7.08 -10.16
CA VAL A 46 0.77 -6.31 -11.05
C VAL A 46 0.49 -4.82 -10.84
N ALA A 47 1.56 -4.03 -10.73
CA ALA A 47 1.47 -2.58 -10.57
C ALA A 47 2.52 -1.88 -11.44
N CYS A 48 2.24 -0.62 -11.74
CA CYS A 48 3.22 0.30 -12.32
C CYS A 48 4.04 0.91 -11.18
N LEU A 49 5.35 0.67 -11.19
CA LEU A 49 6.27 1.21 -10.21
C LEU A 49 7.03 2.38 -10.82
N THR A 50 7.15 3.48 -10.07
CA THR A 50 7.96 4.63 -10.45
C THR A 50 9.13 4.75 -9.47
N LEU A 51 10.35 4.51 -9.94
CA LEU A 51 11.58 4.69 -9.18
C LEU A 51 12.53 5.62 -9.93
N ALA A 52 13.06 6.62 -9.24
CA ALA A 52 14.00 7.59 -9.79
C ALA A 52 13.54 8.21 -11.14
N GLY A 53 12.23 8.45 -11.28
CA GLY A 53 11.64 9.03 -12.50
C GLY A 53 11.44 8.05 -13.67
N GLN A 54 11.79 6.77 -13.49
CA GLN A 54 11.53 5.71 -14.47
C GLN A 54 10.35 4.85 -14.02
N SER A 55 9.46 4.54 -14.95
CA SER A 55 8.30 3.69 -14.69
C SER A 55 8.44 2.33 -15.35
N TYR A 56 8.14 1.26 -14.61
CA TYR A 56 8.16 -0.11 -15.13
C TYR A 56 7.04 -0.95 -14.54
N LEU A 57 6.62 -1.97 -15.27
CA LEU A 57 5.61 -2.91 -14.81
C LEU A 57 6.27 -4.01 -13.97
N ALA A 58 5.79 -4.21 -12.76
CA ALA A 58 6.27 -5.28 -11.88
C ALA A 58 5.12 -6.05 -11.23
N ARG A 59 5.40 -7.29 -10.85
CA ARG A 59 4.49 -8.16 -10.10
C ARG A 59 4.99 -8.35 -8.69
N CYS A 60 4.07 -8.27 -7.73
CA CYS A 60 4.36 -8.58 -6.34
C CYS A 60 4.50 -10.10 -6.20
N GLU A 61 5.63 -10.57 -5.70
CA GLU A 61 5.93 -11.99 -5.52
C GLU A 61 6.57 -12.23 -4.15
N MET A 62 6.53 -13.48 -3.71
CA MET A 62 7.29 -13.89 -2.53
C MET A 62 8.64 -14.46 -2.98
N VAL A 63 9.73 -13.79 -2.63
CA VAL A 63 11.10 -14.19 -2.96
C VAL A 63 11.85 -14.37 -1.64
N LEU A 64 12.37 -15.57 -1.39
CA LEU A 64 13.10 -15.92 -0.16
C LEU A 64 12.31 -15.57 1.12
N ASN A 65 11.01 -15.87 1.15
CA ASN A 65 10.08 -15.56 2.26
C ASN A 65 9.88 -14.05 2.53
N ASN A 66 10.25 -13.18 1.59
CA ASN A 66 10.00 -11.74 1.67
C ASN A 66 9.17 -11.28 0.45
N THR A 67 8.32 -10.27 0.64
CA THR A 67 7.59 -9.68 -0.47
C THR A 67 8.52 -8.81 -1.32
N SER A 68 8.55 -9.06 -2.61
CA SER A 68 9.44 -8.38 -3.55
C SER A 68 8.73 -8.06 -4.86
N TRP A 69 9.23 -7.02 -5.53
CA TRP A 69 8.74 -6.61 -6.85
C TRP A 69 9.61 -7.22 -7.95
N THR A 70 9.03 -8.12 -8.73
CA THR A 70 9.67 -8.70 -9.90
C THR A 70 9.29 -7.91 -11.15
N LYS A 71 10.27 -7.23 -11.76
CA LYS A 71 10.07 -6.49 -13.01
C LYS A 71 9.64 -7.44 -14.13
N GLN A 72 8.55 -7.12 -14.81
CA GLN A 72 8.06 -7.87 -15.97
C GLN A 72 8.44 -7.21 -17.29
N ARG A 73 8.32 -5.88 -17.39
CA ARG A 73 8.66 -5.12 -18.60
C ARG A 73 8.99 -3.68 -18.28
N ASP A 74 9.72 -3.05 -19.19
CA ASP A 74 9.95 -1.61 -19.21
C ASP A 74 8.66 -0.86 -19.58
N GLY A 75 8.47 0.30 -18.96
CA GLY A 75 7.28 1.12 -19.16
C GLY A 75 6.01 0.50 -18.55
N CYS A 76 5.01 1.35 -18.37
CA CYS A 76 3.69 0.95 -17.91
C CYS A 76 2.71 0.95 -19.08
N PRO A 77 1.70 0.05 -19.09
CA PRO A 77 0.64 0.12 -20.09
C PRO A 77 0.00 1.50 -20.06
N GLU A 78 -0.12 2.12 -21.23
CA GLU A 78 -0.98 3.27 -21.38
C GLU A 78 -2.41 2.81 -21.09
N ASN A 79 -3.11 3.54 -20.21
CA ASN A 79 -4.43 3.17 -19.72
C ASN A 79 -5.43 3.23 -20.89
N THR A 80 -5.61 2.14 -21.64
CA THR A 80 -6.62 2.05 -22.73
C THR A 80 -8.07 2.17 -22.21
N LEU A 81 -8.23 2.22 -20.88
CA LEU A 81 -9.51 2.34 -20.16
C LEU A 81 -9.85 3.75 -19.70
N ALA A 82 -9.09 4.79 -20.05
CA ALA A 82 -9.75 6.09 -20.12
C ALA A 82 -10.79 5.94 -21.23
N PRO A 83 -12.11 5.99 -20.95
CA PRO A 83 -13.04 6.26 -22.02
C PRO A 83 -12.50 7.51 -22.64
N HIS A 84 -12.15 7.44 -23.92
CA HIS A 84 -12.10 8.61 -24.74
C HIS A 84 -13.39 9.36 -24.37
N LEU A 85 -13.29 10.43 -23.58
CA LEU A 85 -14.14 11.58 -23.78
C LEU A 85 -13.69 12.11 -25.15
N GLN A 86 -13.98 11.31 -26.20
CA GLN A 86 -14.36 11.81 -27.49
C GLN A 86 -15.50 12.75 -27.13
N GLY A 87 -15.13 14.00 -26.88
CA GLY A 87 -16.02 15.09 -27.17
C GLY A 87 -16.54 14.75 -28.54
N THR A 88 -17.79 14.31 -28.58
CA THR A 88 -18.56 14.22 -29.80
C THR A 88 -18.24 15.53 -30.52
N PRO A 89 -17.72 15.50 -31.77
CA PRO A 89 -17.62 16.73 -32.53
C PRO A 89 -19.01 17.33 -32.44
N ILE A 90 -19.12 18.48 -31.76
CA ILE A 90 -20.35 19.25 -31.64
C ILE A 90 -20.81 19.35 -33.09
N SER A 91 -21.89 18.65 -33.42
CA SER A 91 -22.52 18.75 -34.73
C SER A 91 -22.72 20.23 -34.93
N THR A 92 -21.87 20.83 -35.77
CA THR A 92 -22.07 22.18 -36.26
C THR A 92 -23.49 22.18 -36.79
N PRO A 93 -24.41 22.97 -36.22
CA PRO A 93 -25.73 23.07 -36.81
C PRO A 93 -25.50 23.57 -38.22
N ALA A 94 -25.99 22.81 -39.21
CA ALA A 94 -26.09 23.32 -40.57
C ALA A 94 -26.74 24.71 -40.46
N PRO A 95 -26.12 25.78 -40.99
CA PRO A 95 -26.84 27.02 -41.14
C PRO A 95 -27.95 26.72 -42.14
N SER A 96 -29.17 26.51 -41.64
CA SER A 96 -30.37 26.58 -42.45
C SER A 96 -30.43 28.00 -42.99
N GLY A 97 -29.76 28.20 -44.13
CA GLY A 97 -30.00 29.35 -44.98
C GLY A 97 -31.49 29.35 -45.26
N MET A 98 -32.14 30.43 -44.83
CA MET A 98 -33.43 30.82 -45.32
C MET A 98 -33.17 31.69 -46.55
N PRO A 99 -33.48 31.24 -47.77
CA PRO A 99 -33.75 32.17 -48.85
C PRO A 99 -35.19 32.64 -48.68
N ALA A 100 -35.33 33.90 -48.28
CA ALA A 100 -36.52 34.65 -48.65
C ALA A 100 -36.53 34.73 -50.18
N GLU A 101 -37.55 34.15 -50.81
CA GLU A 101 -37.92 34.51 -52.18
C GLU A 101 -39.37 35.04 -52.14
N PRO A 102 -39.59 36.31 -52.52
CA PRO A 102 -40.92 36.85 -52.72
C PRO A 102 -41.36 36.53 -54.16
N THR A 103 -42.56 36.01 -54.36
CA THR A 103 -43.19 36.06 -55.68
C THR A 103 -44.68 36.33 -55.56
N ASP A 104 -45.00 37.50 -56.09
CA ASP A 104 -46.27 38.13 -56.40
C ASP A 104 -47.02 37.35 -57.52
N ASN A 105 -48.31 37.09 -57.31
CA ASN A 105 -49.43 37.13 -58.29
C ASN A 105 -50.75 36.74 -57.62
#